data_AF-A0A7S1X993-F1
#
_entry.id   AF-A0A7S1X993-F1
#
_cell.length_a   1.000
_cell.length_b   1.000
_cell.length_c   1.000
_cell.angle_alpha   90.00
_cell.angle_beta   90.00
_cell.angle_gamma   90.00
#
_symmetry.space_group_name_H-M   'P 1'
#
loop_
_entity.id
_entity.type
_entity.pdbx_description
1 polymer ?
#
loop_
_entity_poly.entity_id
_entity_poly.type
_entity_poly.pdbx_seq_one_letter_code
_entity_poly.pdbx_strand_id
1 'polypeptide(L)'
;DAIATAYAVLSKPTLRSIYDKYGTVGVKSFLDGRHPQDWTPARKFAGPPSPGEDVKTIVEIPLEDAVLGGNVTVAYESQRYCGACQGSGYRAGAEEAECELCRGSGAVTRSTRMSQGDAASVCPCPDCGGAGVYVEEYCDECVEGRRKR
;
A
#
# COMPACT_ATOMS: atom_id res chain seq x y z
N ASP A 1 -18.58 12.25 -9.00
CA ASP A 1 -18.18 12.87 -7.71
C ASP A 1 -16.68 13.00 -7.44
N ALA A 2 -15.76 12.48 -8.27
CA ALA A 2 -14.32 12.59 -7.99
C ALA A 2 -13.79 14.04 -7.94
N ILE A 3 -14.32 14.95 -8.76
CA ILE A 3 -13.89 16.36 -8.82
C ILE A 3 -14.27 17.10 -7.53
N ALA A 4 -15.48 16.88 -7.01
CA ALA A 4 -15.94 17.50 -5.76
C ALA A 4 -15.10 17.02 -4.56
N THR A 5 -14.78 15.72 -4.52
CA THR A 5 -13.88 15.15 -3.50
C THR A 5 -12.48 15.73 -3.60
N ALA A 6 -11.92 15.85 -4.82
CA ALA A 6 -10.60 16.43 -5.03
C ALA A 6 -10.53 17.89 -4.53
N TYR A 7 -11.57 18.70 -4.81
CA TYR A 7 -11.64 20.07 -4.32
C TYR A 7 -11.74 20.14 -2.78
N ALA A 8 -12.53 19.26 -2.17
CA ALA A 8 -12.64 19.17 -0.71
C ALA A 8 -11.30 18.80 -0.06
N VAL A 9 -10.54 17.89 -0.67
CA VAL A 9 -9.20 17.49 -0.21
C VAL A 9 -8.19 18.63 -0.35
N LEU A 10 -8.15 19.30 -1.51
CA LEU A 10 -7.18 20.36 -1.77
C LEU A 10 -7.47 21.67 -1.02
N SER A 11 -8.73 21.93 -0.68
CA SER A 11 -9.13 23.16 0.02
C SER A 11 -8.85 23.14 1.52
N LYS A 12 -8.76 21.96 2.17
CA LYS A 12 -8.57 21.85 3.63
C LYS A 12 -7.27 21.10 3.96
N PRO A 13 -6.34 21.70 4.73
CA PRO A 13 -5.06 21.06 5.06
C PRO A 13 -5.20 19.75 5.84
N THR A 14 -6.26 19.61 6.64
CA THR A 14 -6.57 18.37 7.37
C THR A 14 -6.99 17.24 6.44
N LEU A 15 -7.90 17.50 5.49
CA LEU A 15 -8.32 16.49 4.50
C LEU A 15 -7.19 16.13 3.54
N ARG A 16 -6.35 17.09 3.17
CA ARG A 16 -5.11 16.84 2.43
C ARG A 16 -4.18 15.89 3.19
N SER A 17 -3.90 16.16 4.47
CA SER A 17 -3.04 15.28 5.27
C SER A 17 -3.60 13.86 5.42
N ILE A 18 -4.92 13.72 5.52
CA ILE A 18 -5.60 12.41 5.60
C ILE A 18 -5.51 11.70 4.25
N TYR A 19 -5.73 12.41 3.14
CA TYR A 19 -5.57 11.86 1.79
C TYR A 19 -4.13 11.40 1.53
N ASP A 20 -3.14 12.21 1.90
CA ASP A 20 -1.73 11.88 1.73
C ASP A 20 -1.35 10.61 2.54
N LYS A 21 -1.98 10.39 3.70
CA LYS A 21 -1.72 9.23 4.57
C LYS A 21 -2.58 8.00 4.30
N TYR A 22 -3.77 8.14 3.72
CA TYR A 22 -4.77 7.06 3.67
C TYR A 22 -5.60 7.04 2.37
N GLY A 23 -5.27 7.92 1.41
CA GLY A 23 -5.96 8.05 0.13
C GLY A 23 -7.42 8.51 0.26
N THR A 24 -8.19 8.29 -0.82
CA THR A 24 -9.62 8.60 -0.90
C THR A 24 -10.45 7.87 0.17
N VAL A 25 -10.04 6.66 0.57
CA VAL A 25 -10.74 5.85 1.56
C VAL A 25 -10.65 6.47 2.95
N GLY A 26 -9.48 7.02 3.31
CA GLY A 26 -9.32 7.76 4.56
C GLY A 26 -10.13 9.05 4.61
N VAL A 27 -10.19 9.77 3.49
CA VAL A 27 -11.01 10.99 3.37
C VAL A 27 -12.49 10.66 3.55
N LYS A 28 -12.99 9.61 2.88
CA LYS A 28 -14.39 9.17 3.03
C LYS A 28 -14.70 8.73 4.46
N SER A 29 -13.80 7.96 5.08
CA SER A 29 -13.98 7.50 6.47
C SER A 29 -13.99 8.64 7.49
N PHE A 30 -13.14 9.65 7.29
CA PHE A 30 -13.14 10.86 8.12
C PHE A 30 -14.44 11.67 7.96
N LEU A 31 -14.97 11.78 6.74
CA LEU A 31 -16.25 12.44 6.48
C LEU A 31 -17.44 11.66 7.06
N ASP A 32 -17.38 10.33 7.07
CA ASP A 32 -18.39 9.43 7.64
C ASP A 32 -18.28 9.28 9.17
N GLY A 33 -17.36 10.01 9.82
CA GLY A 33 -17.20 10.01 11.29
C GLY A 33 -16.68 8.69 11.88
N ARG A 34 -16.16 7.78 11.07
CA ARG A 34 -15.54 6.53 11.53
C ARG A 34 -14.06 6.73 11.82
N HIS A 35 -13.60 6.21 12.96
CA HIS A 35 -12.22 6.39 13.37
C HIS A 35 -11.31 5.46 12.54
N PRO A 36 -10.14 5.92 12.07
CA PRO A 36 -9.16 5.10 11.33
C PRO A 36 -8.71 3.77 11.97
N GLN A 37 -9.06 3.49 13.24
CA GLN A 37 -8.78 2.21 13.92
C GLN A 37 -9.84 1.14 13.65
N ASP A 38 -11.01 1.54 13.10
CA ASP A 38 -12.16 0.66 12.88
C ASP A 38 -12.10 -0.05 11.51
N TRP A 39 -11.09 0.25 10.69
CA TRP A 39 -10.96 -0.28 9.33
C TRP A 39 -9.78 -1.26 9.23
N THR A 40 -10.14 -2.55 9.04
CA THR A 40 -9.34 -3.73 8.66
C THR A 40 -8.84 -4.66 9.78
N PRO A 41 -9.33 -5.92 9.83
CA PRO A 41 -8.51 -7.03 10.31
C PRO A 41 -7.38 -7.27 9.28
N ALA A 42 -6.18 -7.62 9.74
CA ALA A 42 -5.02 -8.10 8.97
C ALA A 42 -4.01 -7.10 8.33
N ARG A 43 -3.99 -5.79 8.65
CA ARG A 43 -2.87 -4.91 8.22
C ARG A 43 -2.12 -4.17 9.33
N LYS A 44 -2.09 -4.70 10.55
CA LYS A 44 -1.36 -4.09 11.69
C LYS A 44 0.16 -3.95 11.47
N PHE A 45 0.75 -4.59 10.46
CA PHE A 45 2.18 -4.46 10.09
C PHE A 45 2.44 -3.81 8.73
N ALA A 46 1.40 -3.56 7.93
CA ALA A 46 1.55 -2.63 6.83
C ALA A 46 1.52 -1.24 7.47
N GLY A 47 2.66 -0.56 7.50
CA GLY A 47 2.70 0.86 7.88
C GLY A 47 1.67 1.67 7.07
N PRO A 48 1.43 2.94 7.44
CA PRO A 48 0.61 3.81 6.60
C PRO A 48 1.08 3.70 5.14
N PRO A 49 0.17 3.71 4.15
CA PRO A 49 0.54 3.58 2.75
C PRO A 49 1.67 4.54 2.43
N SER A 50 2.80 3.97 2.03
CA SER A 50 3.96 4.75 1.63
C SER A 50 3.77 5.22 0.19
N PRO A 51 4.21 6.44 -0.16
CA PRO A 51 4.30 6.83 -1.56
C PRO A 51 5.15 5.82 -2.34
N GLY A 52 4.82 5.64 -3.62
CA GLY A 52 5.64 4.86 -4.54
C GLY A 52 6.98 5.54 -4.85
N GLU A 53 7.87 4.81 -5.52
CA GLU A 53 9.17 5.33 -5.93
C GLU A 53 9.05 6.34 -7.07
N ASP A 54 9.91 7.37 -7.05
CA ASP A 54 9.99 8.35 -8.13
C ASP A 54 10.69 7.75 -9.36
N VAL A 55 10.11 7.96 -10.54
CA VAL A 55 10.75 7.60 -11.82
C VAL A 55 11.45 8.81 -12.41
N LYS A 56 12.76 8.70 -12.64
CA LYS A 56 13.59 9.74 -13.28
C LYS A 56 14.11 9.23 -14.62
N THR A 57 13.93 10.01 -15.67
CA THR A 57 14.46 9.70 -17.00
C THR A 57 15.05 10.95 -17.65
N ILE A 58 16.08 10.76 -18.47
CA ILE A 58 16.74 11.83 -19.22
C ILE A 58 16.22 11.74 -20.66
N VAL A 59 15.72 12.87 -21.18
CA VAL A 59 15.17 12.96 -22.54
C VAL A 59 15.97 13.98 -23.31
N GLU A 60 16.59 13.56 -24.40
CA GLU A 60 17.27 14.47 -25.33
C GLU A 60 16.23 15.07 -26.28
N ILE A 61 16.22 16.40 -26.34
CA ILE A 61 15.30 17.15 -27.20
C ILE A 61 16.11 18.05 -28.15
N PRO A 62 15.67 18.24 -29.40
CA PRO A 62 16.35 19.14 -30.31
C PRO A 62 16.17 20.60 -29.82
N LEU A 63 17.18 21.44 -30.07
CA LEU A 63 17.19 22.82 -29.59
C LEU A 63 16.01 23.65 -30.13
N GLU A 64 15.59 23.37 -31.37
CA GLU A 64 14.43 24.01 -32.00
C GLU A 64 13.13 23.77 -31.22
N ASP A 65 12.86 22.54 -30.78
CA ASP A 65 11.70 22.21 -29.95
C ASP A 65 11.80 22.85 -28.56
N ALA A 66 13.01 22.98 -28.02
CA ALA A 66 13.24 23.65 -26.75
C ALA A 66 12.96 25.16 -26.81
N VAL A 67 13.20 25.80 -27.96
CA VAL A 67 13.04 27.26 -28.16
C VAL A 67 11.63 27.63 -28.64
N LEU A 68 11.08 26.85 -29.57
CA LEU A 68 9.79 27.11 -30.22
C LEU A 68 8.62 26.43 -29.51
N GLY A 69 8.91 25.42 -28.68
CA GLY A 69 7.94 24.52 -28.08
C GLY A 69 7.63 23.34 -29.01
N GLY A 70 7.66 22.13 -28.44
CA GLY A 70 7.38 20.88 -29.13
C GLY A 70 6.70 19.85 -28.22
N ASN A 71 6.32 18.70 -28.78
CA ASN A 71 5.78 17.57 -28.03
C ASN A 71 6.75 16.40 -28.08
N VAL A 72 7.20 15.94 -26.91
CA VAL A 72 8.08 14.77 -26.79
C VAL A 72 7.36 13.67 -26.03
N THR A 73 7.31 12.48 -26.61
CA THR A 73 6.67 11.31 -25.99
C THR A 73 7.68 10.59 -25.11
N VAL A 74 7.39 10.48 -23.82
CA VAL A 74 8.25 9.80 -22.84
C VAL A 74 7.59 8.50 -22.41
N ALA A 75 8.23 7.37 -22.72
CA ALA A 75 7.80 6.07 -22.23
C ALA A 75 8.48 5.76 -20.89
N TYR A 76 7.72 5.29 -19.90
CA TYR A 76 8.23 4.87 -18.60
C TYR A 76 7.46 3.66 -18.08
N GLU A 77 8.13 2.86 -17.26
CA GLU A 77 7.51 1.74 -16.55
C GLU A 77 7.07 2.20 -15.15
N SER A 78 5.89 1.79 -14.73
CA SER A 78 5.38 2.08 -13.38
C SER A 78 4.59 0.89 -12.85
N GLN A 79 4.65 0.68 -11.54
CA GLN A 79 3.76 -0.26 -10.88
C GLN A 79 2.35 0.30 -10.89
N ARG A 80 1.38 -0.52 -11.31
CA ARG A 80 -0.03 -0.14 -11.33
C ARG A 80 -0.84 -1.07 -10.45
N TYR A 81 -1.99 -0.55 -10.01
CA TYR A 81 -2.98 -1.34 -9.31
C TYR A 81 -3.49 -2.47 -10.22
N CYS A 82 -3.33 -3.72 -9.78
CA CYS A 82 -3.82 -4.88 -10.52
C CYS A 82 -5.34 -5.00 -10.35
N GLY A 83 -6.07 -4.91 -11.47
CA GLY A 83 -7.53 -5.03 -11.49
C GLY A 83 -8.03 -6.44 -11.19
N ALA A 84 -7.31 -7.48 -11.62
CA ALA A 84 -7.74 -8.86 -11.43
C ALA A 84 -7.73 -9.30 -9.95
N CYS A 85 -6.67 -8.97 -9.20
CA CYS A 85 -6.58 -9.32 -7.77
C CYS A 85 -6.97 -8.17 -6.84
N GLN A 86 -7.32 -7.00 -7.38
CA GLN A 86 -7.63 -5.80 -6.61
C GLN A 86 -6.52 -5.40 -5.62
N GLY A 87 -5.26 -5.68 -5.99
CA GLY A 87 -4.09 -5.37 -5.16
C GLY A 87 -3.83 -6.32 -3.98
N SER A 88 -4.57 -7.44 -3.87
CA SER A 88 -4.25 -8.52 -2.91
C SER A 88 -3.01 -9.33 -3.34
N GLY A 89 -2.80 -9.46 -4.64
CA GLY A 89 -1.77 -10.31 -5.23
C GLY A 89 -2.08 -11.81 -5.18
N TYR A 90 -3.27 -12.18 -4.72
CA TYR A 90 -3.80 -13.55 -4.75
C TYR A 90 -4.83 -13.68 -5.86
N ARG A 91 -5.11 -14.91 -6.32
CA ARG A 91 -6.19 -15.11 -7.28
C ARG A 91 -7.53 -14.71 -6.62
N ALA A 92 -8.41 -14.08 -7.39
CA ALA A 92 -9.73 -13.72 -6.90
C ALA A 92 -10.50 -14.99 -6.49
N GLY A 93 -10.90 -15.07 -5.22
CA GLY A 93 -11.58 -16.25 -4.67
C GLY A 93 -10.66 -17.40 -4.28
N ALA A 94 -9.34 -17.17 -4.17
CA ALA A 94 -8.42 -18.15 -3.60
C ALA A 94 -8.83 -18.53 -2.17
N GLU A 95 -8.69 -19.81 -1.82
CA GLU A 95 -8.89 -20.25 -0.45
C GLU A 95 -7.72 -19.77 0.42
N GLU A 96 -8.07 -19.07 1.50
CA GLU A 96 -7.11 -18.56 2.49
C GLU A 96 -7.13 -19.49 3.70
N ALA A 97 -5.99 -20.12 3.99
CA ALA A 97 -5.80 -20.88 5.23
C ALA A 97 -5.26 -19.95 6.32
N GLU A 98 -5.89 -19.95 7.49
CA GLU A 98 -5.44 -19.10 8.60
C GLU A 98 -4.07 -19.56 9.14
N CYS A 99 -3.16 -18.61 9.38
CA CYS A 99 -1.88 -18.94 10.00
C CYS A 99 -2.09 -19.32 11.47
N GLU A 100 -1.81 -20.58 11.82
CA GLU A 100 -2.02 -21.10 13.18
C GLU A 100 -1.18 -20.39 14.24
N LEU A 101 0.04 -19.94 13.88
CA LEU A 101 0.96 -19.29 14.81
C LEU A 101 0.44 -17.92 15.28
N CYS A 102 -0.06 -17.11 14.35
CA CYS A 102 -0.55 -15.77 14.66
C CYS A 102 -2.08 -15.67 14.73
N ARG A 103 -2.81 -16.74 14.41
CA ARG A 103 -4.28 -16.78 14.31
C ARG A 103 -4.85 -15.62 13.51
N GLY A 104 -4.43 -15.51 12.25
CA GLY A 104 -4.89 -14.44 11.34
C GLY A 104 -4.34 -13.04 11.63
N SER A 105 -3.65 -12.81 12.74
CA SER A 105 -3.23 -11.46 13.13
C SER A 105 -2.03 -10.90 12.36
N GLY A 106 -1.22 -11.76 11.74
CA GLY A 106 0.06 -11.40 11.13
C GLY A 106 1.14 -10.98 12.15
N ALA A 107 0.81 -10.99 13.45
CA ALA A 107 1.65 -10.55 14.56
C ALA A 107 2.07 -11.72 15.43
N VAL A 108 3.27 -11.63 16.02
CA VAL A 108 3.58 -12.37 17.25
C VAL A 108 4.23 -11.45 18.27
N THR A 109 3.86 -11.60 19.54
CA THR A 109 4.50 -10.88 20.64
C THR A 109 5.71 -11.67 21.12
N ARG A 110 6.91 -11.08 21.01
CA ARG A 110 8.15 -11.67 21.50
C ARG A 110 8.56 -11.00 22.81
N SER A 111 8.54 -11.74 23.90
CA SER A 111 9.12 -11.32 25.18
C SER A 111 10.62 -11.57 25.18
N THR A 112 11.42 -10.52 25.26
CA THR A 112 12.88 -10.61 25.39
C THR A 112 13.27 -10.16 26.79
N ARG A 113 14.01 -11.01 27.51
CA ARG A 113 14.57 -10.65 28.81
C ARG A 113 15.77 -9.74 28.60
N MET A 114 15.70 -8.53 29.12
CA MET A 114 16.82 -7.59 29.14
C MET A 114 17.36 -7.48 30.56
N SER A 115 18.59 -6.97 30.72
CA SER A 115 19.20 -6.73 32.03
C SER A 115 18.37 -5.80 32.92
N GLN A 116 17.48 -5.00 32.31
CA GLN A 116 16.59 -4.05 32.96
C GLN A 116 15.10 -4.48 32.95
N GLY A 117 14.82 -5.79 32.84
CA GLY A 117 13.47 -6.35 32.89
C GLY A 117 13.01 -7.01 31.59
N ASP A 118 11.77 -7.50 31.58
CA ASP A 118 11.18 -8.16 30.41
C ASP A 118 10.57 -7.11 29.47
N ALA A 119 11.03 -7.07 28.22
CA ALA A 119 10.47 -6.22 27.18
C ALA A 119 9.66 -7.08 26.20
N ALA A 120 8.38 -6.73 26.00
CA ALA A 120 7.55 -7.33 24.97
C ALA A 120 7.57 -6.45 23.71
N SER A 121 7.98 -7.00 22.58
CA SER A 121 7.90 -6.35 21.27
C SER A 121 6.96 -7.12 20.36
N VAL A 122 6.20 -6.39 19.53
CA VAL A 122 5.37 -7.00 18.50
C VAL A 122 6.20 -7.10 17.22
N CYS A 123 6.30 -8.30 16.68
CA CYS A 123 7.04 -8.59 15.45
C CYS A 123 6.11 -9.20 14.40
N PRO A 124 6.43 -9.04 13.10
CA PRO A 124 5.73 -9.80 12.06
C PRO A 124 5.87 -11.30 12.34
N CYS A 125 4.79 -12.05 12.10
CA CYS A 125 4.78 -13.49 12.26
C CYS A 125 5.83 -14.13 11.35
N PRO A 126 6.78 -14.93 11.88
CA PRO A 126 7.85 -15.54 11.07
C PRO A 126 7.33 -16.62 10.12
N ASP A 127 6.18 -17.21 10.44
CA ASP A 127 5.57 -18.31 9.70
C ASP A 127 4.90 -17.80 8.41
N CYS A 128 4.04 -16.79 8.53
CA CYS A 128 3.33 -16.18 7.39
C CYS A 128 3.97 -14.88 6.86
N GLY A 129 5.13 -14.48 7.38
CA GLY A 129 5.81 -13.24 6.99
C GLY A 129 5.02 -11.96 7.28
N GLY A 130 4.03 -12.02 8.16
CA GLY A 130 3.12 -10.92 8.46
C GLY A 130 1.82 -10.88 7.64
N ALA A 131 1.58 -11.85 6.74
CA ALA A 131 0.36 -11.91 5.94
C ALA A 131 -0.89 -12.32 6.75
N GLY A 132 -0.71 -13.09 7.84
CA GLY A 132 -1.80 -13.62 8.67
C GLY A 132 -2.49 -14.86 8.10
N VAL A 133 -2.37 -15.09 6.79
CA VAL A 133 -2.97 -16.21 6.05
C VAL A 133 -1.95 -16.85 5.12
N TYR A 134 -2.19 -18.10 4.77
CA TYR A 134 -1.53 -18.84 3.70
C TYR A 134 -2.45 -18.91 2.49
N VAL A 135 -1.87 -18.63 1.33
CA VAL A 135 -2.59 -18.70 0.06
C VAL A 135 -1.72 -19.43 -0.94
N GLU A 136 -2.24 -20.51 -1.52
CA GLU A 136 -1.52 -21.28 -2.54
C GLU A 136 -1.66 -20.66 -3.94
N GLU A 137 -2.80 -20.02 -4.20
CA GLU A 137 -3.14 -19.45 -5.50
C GLU A 137 -2.80 -17.96 -5.59
N TYR A 138 -1.67 -17.66 -6.22
CA TYR A 138 -1.26 -16.29 -6.50
C TYR A 138 -1.86 -15.74 -7.80
N CYS A 139 -1.93 -14.42 -7.91
CA CYS A 139 -2.50 -13.76 -9.10
C CYS A 139 -1.55 -13.86 -10.31
N ASP A 140 -1.95 -14.61 -11.33
CA ASP A 140 -1.15 -14.82 -12.55
C ASP A 140 -0.76 -13.51 -13.25
N GLU A 141 -1.60 -12.46 -13.19
CA GLU A 141 -1.33 -11.18 -13.85
C GLU A 141 -0.25 -10.33 -13.17
N CYS A 142 -0.08 -10.45 -11.85
CA CYS A 142 0.83 -9.58 -11.08
C CYS A 142 1.88 -10.33 -10.27
N VAL A 143 1.90 -11.66 -10.32
CA VAL A 143 2.91 -12.53 -9.67
C VAL A 143 4.33 -12.18 -10.09
N GLU A 144 4.55 -11.86 -11.36
CA GLU A 144 5.86 -11.44 -11.86
C GLU A 144 6.32 -10.11 -11.25
N GLY A 145 5.38 -9.24 -10.85
CA GLY A 145 5.66 -7.99 -10.14
C GLY A 145 6.15 -8.17 -8.70
N ARG A 146 5.89 -9.33 -8.05
CA ARG A 146 6.44 -9.63 -6.71
C ARG A 146 7.87 -10.18 -6.76
N ARG A 147 8.30 -10.77 -7.88
CA ARG A 147 9.66 -11.33 -8.03
C ARG A 147 10.75 -10.29 -8.28
N LYS A 148 10.38 -9.03 -8.55
CA LYS A 148 11.31 -7.89 -8.70
C LYS A 148 11.15 -6.89 -7.54
N ARG A 149 11.43 -7.34 -6.33
CA ARG A 149 11.94 -6.47 -5.26
C ARG A 149 13.39 -6.84 -4.99
#